data_AF-A0A816W9A0-F1
#
_entry.id   AF-A0A816W9A0-F1
#
_cell.length_a   1.000
_cell.length_b   1.000
_cell.length_c   1.000
_cell.angle_alpha   90.00
_cell.angle_beta   90.00
_cell.angle_gamma   90.00
#
_symmetry.space_group_name_H-M   'P 1'
#
loop_
_entity.id
_entity.type
_entity.pdbx_description
1 polymer ?
#
loop_
_entity_poly.entity_id
_entity_poly.type
_entity_poly.pdbx_seq_one_letter_code
_entity_poly.pdbx_strand_id
1 'polypeptide(L)'
;MLSLRPLARRFLRCDVSDGQSSSFWFDHWLDIGPLIDVVGQDGPQLMGIPIESRVSDAVTSRGWHLPPSRTRNPSLAAVRDCLLRTPLPSSVEHSDCFEWIVPGDAASPPVTLLKRLVFQATIYLIWRERNSRLHAGPSLLPSLLFRQIDRCIKDAILARLNRKGFRNLLSLWFANE
;
A
#
# COMPACT_ATOMS: atom_id res chain seq x y z
N MET A 1 17.06 -3.23 0.30
CA MET A 1 15.68 -3.72 0.49
C MET A 1 14.95 -2.85 1.50
N LEU A 2 15.46 -2.67 2.74
CA LEU A 2 14.85 -1.78 3.74
C LEU A 2 14.73 -0.31 3.30
N SER A 3 15.67 0.18 2.49
CA SER A 3 15.65 1.54 1.92
C SER A 3 14.47 1.82 0.97
N LEU A 4 13.80 0.79 0.45
CA LEU A 4 12.64 0.95 -0.42
C LEU A 4 11.32 1.03 0.35
N ARG A 5 11.34 0.75 1.67
CA ARG A 5 10.14 0.75 2.51
C ARG A 5 9.39 2.09 2.47
N PRO A 6 10.04 3.27 2.58
CA PRO A 6 9.34 4.56 2.49
C PRO A 6 8.73 4.82 1.10
N LEU A 7 9.36 4.30 0.04
CA LEU A 7 8.85 4.42 -1.33
C LEU A 7 7.68 3.46 -1.58
N ALA A 8 7.71 2.25 -1.04
CA ALA A 8 6.62 1.28 -1.18
C ALA A 8 5.37 1.70 -0.41
N ARG A 9 5.54 2.35 0.75
CA ARG A 9 4.46 2.79 1.65
C ARG A 9 3.40 3.66 0.97
N ARG A 10 3.79 4.51 0.01
CA ARG A 10 2.82 5.35 -0.74
C ARG A 10 1.87 4.54 -1.64
N PHE A 11 2.24 3.30 -1.94
CA PHE A 11 1.49 2.41 -2.81
C PHE A 11 0.76 1.31 -2.03
N LEU A 12 0.83 1.31 -0.70
CA LEU A 12 0.15 0.34 0.15
C LEU A 12 -0.93 1.06 0.94
N ARG A 13 -2.16 0.57 0.87
CA ARG A 13 -3.28 0.96 1.72
C ARG A 13 -3.68 -0.24 2.56
N CYS A 14 -3.99 0.01 3.82
CA CYS A 14 -4.56 -1.03 4.68
C CYS A 14 -6.07 -0.83 4.79
N ASP A 15 -6.82 -1.87 4.48
CA ASP A 15 -8.24 -1.99 4.80
C ASP A 15 -8.36 -2.64 6.18
N VAL A 16 -8.77 -1.82 7.15
CA VAL A 16 -8.78 -2.20 8.56
C VAL A 16 -10.05 -2.94 8.88
N SER A 17 -9.91 -4.10 9.53
CA SER A 17 -11.03 -4.93 9.97
C SER A 17 -10.91 -5.19 11.47
N ASP A 18 -10.02 -6.09 11.90
CA ASP A 18 -9.76 -6.31 13.34
C ASP A 18 -8.78 -5.28 13.93
N GLY A 19 -8.03 -4.56 13.09
CA GLY A 19 -7.04 -3.57 13.47
C GLY A 19 -5.83 -4.13 14.21
N GLN A 20 -5.57 -5.45 14.13
CA GLN A 20 -4.50 -6.10 14.89
C GLN A 20 -3.16 -6.15 14.15
N SER A 21 -3.19 -6.03 12.82
CA SER A 21 -1.97 -6.07 12.01
C SER A 21 -1.55 -4.68 11.50
N SER A 22 -2.47 -3.71 11.59
CA SER A 22 -2.29 -2.34 11.13
C SER A 22 -1.70 -1.44 12.22
N SER A 23 -0.62 -0.72 11.90
CA SER A 23 -0.07 0.35 12.72
C SER A 23 -0.94 1.60 12.64
N PHE A 24 -1.32 2.16 13.79
CA PHE A 24 -2.12 3.38 13.87
C PHE A 24 -1.39 4.57 13.22
N TRP A 25 -0.09 4.69 13.46
CA TRP A 25 0.71 5.83 13.00
C TRP A 25 1.32 5.62 11.62
N PHE A 26 1.77 4.40 11.33
CA PHE A 26 2.59 4.15 10.16
C PHE A 26 1.83 3.65 8.93
N ASP A 27 0.70 2.96 9.09
CA ASP A 27 0.00 2.44 7.92
C ASP A 27 -0.95 3.47 7.30
N HIS A 28 -1.14 3.37 5.99
CA HIS A 28 -2.09 4.20 5.25
C HIS A 28 -3.47 3.53 5.31
N TRP A 29 -4.18 3.71 6.42
CA TRP A 29 -5.51 3.14 6.63
C TRP A 29 -6.64 4.18 6.64
N LEU A 30 -6.29 5.47 6.70
CA LEU A 30 -7.23 6.60 6.54
C LEU A 30 -6.98 7.31 5.21
N ASP A 31 -8.01 7.94 4.64
CA ASP A 31 -7.91 8.67 3.36
C ASP A 31 -6.92 9.84 3.39
N ILE A 32 -6.61 10.37 4.57
CA ILE A 32 -5.62 11.43 4.78
C ILE A 32 -4.18 10.94 4.72
N GLY A 33 -3.96 9.63 4.57
CA GLY A 33 -2.64 9.02 4.58
C GLY A 33 -2.20 8.59 5.99
N PRO A 34 -0.93 8.17 6.13
CA PRO A 34 -0.39 7.77 7.42
C PRO A 34 -0.34 8.93 8.42
N LEU A 35 -0.81 8.68 9.64
CA LEU A 35 -1.00 9.74 10.64
C LEU A 35 0.31 10.41 11.06
N ILE A 36 1.42 9.68 11.07
CA ILE A 36 2.75 10.26 11.41
C ILE A 36 3.21 11.28 10.36
N ASP A 37 2.81 11.11 9.10
CA ASP A 37 3.18 12.00 8.00
C ASP A 37 2.28 13.26 8.01
N VAL A 38 1.04 13.15 8.51
CA VAL A 38 0.04 14.24 8.59
C VAL A 38 0.23 15.11 9.84
N VAL A 39 0.43 14.48 11.00
CA VAL A 39 0.53 15.17 12.29
C VAL A 39 1.98 15.53 12.61
N GLY A 40 2.94 14.77 12.09
CA GLY A 40 4.36 14.92 12.40
C GLY A 40 4.81 14.05 13.58
N GLN A 41 6.11 14.10 13.87
CA GLN A 41 6.75 13.23 14.87
C GLN A 41 6.22 13.41 16.30
N ASP A 42 5.67 14.57 16.62
CA ASP A 42 5.07 14.85 17.94
C ASP A 42 3.65 14.28 18.09
N GLY A 43 3.06 13.75 17.01
CA GLY A 43 1.69 13.21 16.99
C GLY A 43 1.37 12.21 18.11
N PRO A 44 2.20 11.16 18.34
CA PRO A 44 2.03 10.20 19.43
C PRO A 44 1.93 10.85 20.80
N GLN A 45 2.76 11.85 21.08
CA GLN A 45 2.75 12.57 22.36
C GLN A 45 1.51 13.46 22.48
N LEU A 46 1.12 14.13 21.40
CA LEU A 46 -0.06 15.01 21.37
C LEU A 46 -1.38 14.25 21.50
N MET A 47 -1.47 13.04 20.94
CA MET A 47 -2.66 12.18 21.05
C MET A 47 -2.61 11.21 22.23
N GLY A 48 -1.46 11.02 22.88
CA GLY A 48 -1.32 10.05 23.96
C GLY A 48 -1.43 8.59 23.50
N ILE A 49 -1.23 8.31 22.21
CA ILE A 49 -1.25 6.96 21.65
C ILE A 49 0.21 6.59 21.31
N PRO A 50 0.78 5.54 21.91
CA PRO A 50 2.15 5.11 21.63
C PRO A 50 2.46 4.95 20.15
N ILE A 51 3.71 5.25 19.75
CA ILE A 51 4.16 5.17 18.35
C ILE A 51 4.00 3.76 17.75
N GLU A 52 4.10 2.71 18.57
CA GLU A 52 3.98 1.31 18.18
C GLU A 52 2.54 0.77 18.27
N SER A 53 1.57 1.62 18.61
CA SER A 53 0.17 1.20 18.75
C SER A 53 -0.44 0.73 17.44
N ARG A 54 -1.26 -0.31 17.54
CA ARG A 54 -2.10 -0.80 16.45
C ARG A 54 -3.38 0.01 16.35
N VAL A 55 -4.09 -0.13 15.24
CA VAL A 55 -5.39 0.53 15.05
C VAL A 55 -6.41 0.08 16.10
N SER A 56 -6.39 -1.20 16.47
CA SER A 56 -7.22 -1.75 17.55
C SER A 56 -6.91 -1.15 18.93
N ASP A 57 -5.65 -0.83 19.22
CA ASP A 57 -5.24 -0.23 20.49
C ASP A 57 -5.74 1.22 20.65
N ALA A 58 -6.04 1.89 19.54
CA ALA A 58 -6.57 3.25 19.52
C ALA A 58 -8.10 3.30 19.75
N VAL A 59 -8.74 2.16 20.02
CA VAL A 59 -10.17 2.04 20.28
C VAL A 59 -10.42 1.77 21.76
N THR A 60 -11.38 2.48 22.32
CA THR A 60 -11.87 2.28 23.69
C THR A 60 -13.30 1.71 23.67
N SER A 61 -13.83 1.32 24.83
CA SER A 61 -15.23 0.86 24.95
C SER A 61 -16.28 1.90 24.52
N ARG A 62 -15.88 3.16 24.38
CA ARG A 62 -16.72 4.29 23.96
C ARG A 62 -16.50 4.72 22.50
N GLY A 63 -15.63 4.01 21.77
CA GLY A 63 -15.23 4.34 20.40
C GLY A 63 -13.78 4.79 20.31
N TRP A 64 -13.44 5.49 19.22
CA TRP A 64 -12.08 5.95 18.93
C TRP A 64 -11.51 6.84 20.03
N HIS A 65 -10.20 6.70 20.28
CA HIS A 65 -9.44 7.66 21.07
C HIS A 65 -9.21 8.94 20.26
N LEU A 66 -10.10 9.92 20.44
CA LEU A 66 -10.14 11.13 19.62
C LEU A 66 -9.21 12.23 20.15
N PRO A 67 -8.58 13.03 19.27
CA PRO A 67 -7.92 14.28 19.65
C PRO A 67 -8.89 15.24 20.37
N PRO A 68 -8.36 16.15 21.23
CA PRO A 68 -9.18 17.15 21.91
C PRO A 68 -10.02 17.98 20.93
N SER A 69 -11.32 18.11 21.18
CA SER A 69 -12.26 18.78 20.28
C SER A 69 -11.95 20.27 20.02
N ARG A 70 -11.16 20.92 20.88
CA ARG A 70 -10.77 22.34 20.77
C ARG A 70 -9.30 22.52 20.38
N THR A 71 -8.72 21.55 19.70
CA THR A 71 -7.33 21.66 19.23
C THR A 71 -7.17 22.84 18.26
N ARG A 72 -6.08 23.60 18.41
CA ARG A 72 -5.66 24.64 17.45
C ARG A 72 -4.82 24.06 16.29
N ASN A 73 -4.45 22.78 16.37
CA ASN A 73 -3.67 22.13 15.34
C ASN A 73 -4.62 21.58 14.24
N PRO A 74 -4.55 22.11 12.99
CA PRO A 74 -5.45 21.70 11.92
C PRO A 74 -5.25 20.24 11.50
N SER A 75 -4.04 19.68 11.61
CA SER A 75 -3.78 18.27 11.31
C SER A 75 -4.55 17.35 12.27
N LEU A 76 -4.55 17.66 13.57
CA LEU A 76 -5.30 16.89 14.56
C LEU A 76 -6.82 17.02 14.37
N ALA A 77 -7.30 18.17 13.91
CA ALA A 77 -8.70 18.34 13.56
C ALA A 77 -9.08 17.44 12.37
N ALA A 78 -8.25 17.38 11.32
CA ALA A 78 -8.46 16.49 10.18
C ALA A 78 -8.46 15.00 10.58
N VAL A 79 -7.54 14.58 11.46
CA VAL A 79 -7.51 13.22 12.01
C VAL A 79 -8.81 12.92 12.75
N ARG A 80 -9.26 13.82 13.62
CA ARG A 80 -10.53 13.67 14.35
C ARG A 80 -11.71 13.47 13.41
N ASP A 81 -11.82 14.31 12.38
CA ASP A 81 -12.91 14.24 11.41
C ASP A 81 -12.90 12.92 10.62
N CYS A 82 -11.72 12.41 10.27
CA CYS A 82 -11.59 11.10 9.63
C CYS A 82 -11.99 9.96 10.57
N LEU A 83 -11.47 9.93 11.81
CA LEU A 83 -11.83 8.89 12.80
C LEU A 83 -13.32 8.84 13.07
N LEU A 84 -14.02 9.98 13.06
CA LEU A 84 -15.48 10.03 13.24
C LEU A 84 -16.27 9.43 12.06
N ARG A 85 -15.69 9.36 10.86
CA ARG A 85 -16.30 8.76 9.67
C ARG A 85 -15.95 7.28 9.49
N THR A 86 -14.88 6.81 10.14
CA THR A 86 -14.39 5.44 10.00
C THR A 86 -15.12 4.50 10.97
N PRO A 87 -15.65 3.36 10.50
CA PRO A 87 -16.25 2.36 11.38
C PRO A 87 -15.24 1.82 12.39
N LEU A 88 -15.72 1.39 13.55
CA LEU A 88 -14.85 0.81 14.57
C LEU A 88 -14.38 -0.58 14.13
N PRO A 89 -13.10 -0.93 14.31
CA PRO A 89 -12.60 -2.26 14.02
C PRO A 89 -13.32 -3.30 14.87
N SER A 90 -13.68 -4.41 14.23
CA SER A 90 -14.45 -5.50 14.83
C SER A 90 -13.64 -6.78 14.80
N SER A 91 -13.42 -7.38 15.97
CA SER A 91 -12.70 -8.65 16.10
C SER A 91 -13.41 -9.86 15.44
N VAL A 92 -14.62 -9.67 14.90
CA VAL A 92 -15.48 -10.74 14.36
C VAL A 92 -15.40 -10.83 12.83
N GLU A 93 -14.89 -9.80 12.14
CA GLU A 93 -14.99 -9.70 10.68
C GLU A 93 -13.89 -10.52 9.98
N HIS A 94 -12.62 -10.13 10.13
CA HIS A 94 -11.43 -10.85 9.64
C HIS A 94 -10.16 -10.06 9.97
N SER A 95 -8.98 -10.63 9.67
CA SER A 95 -7.70 -9.92 9.72
C SER A 95 -7.68 -8.75 8.72
N ASP A 96 -6.94 -7.69 9.05
CA ASP A 96 -6.74 -6.57 8.12
C ASP A 96 -6.13 -7.02 6.78
N CYS A 97 -6.44 -6.29 5.72
CA CYS A 97 -5.98 -6.59 4.36
C CYS A 97 -5.15 -5.42 3.78
N PHE A 98 -4.00 -5.73 3.16
CA PHE A 98 -3.16 -4.74 2.52
C PHE A 98 -3.35 -4.76 1.01
N GLU A 99 -3.77 -3.64 0.45
CA GLU A 99 -4.00 -3.45 -0.97
C GLU A 99 -2.96 -2.52 -1.60
N TRP A 100 -2.61 -2.80 -2.85
CA TRP A 100 -1.73 -1.92 -3.62
C TRP A 100 -2.54 -0.83 -4.31
N ILE A 101 -2.31 0.41 -3.91
CA ILE A 101 -2.96 1.61 -4.48
C ILE A 101 -1.98 2.40 -5.36
N VAL A 102 -2.51 3.10 -6.36
CA VAL A 102 -1.77 4.13 -7.10
C VAL A 102 -2.43 5.46 -6.79
N PRO A 103 -1.70 6.43 -6.22
CA PRO A 103 -2.26 7.73 -5.86
C PRO A 103 -2.95 8.39 -7.07
N GLY A 104 -4.21 8.77 -6.92
CA GLY A 104 -4.99 9.48 -7.95
C GLY A 104 -5.73 8.61 -8.97
N ASP A 105 -5.70 7.27 -8.83
CA ASP A 105 -6.31 6.38 -9.84
C ASP A 105 -7.48 5.60 -9.24
N ALA A 106 -8.72 5.99 -9.59
CA ALA A 106 -9.93 5.17 -9.41
C ALA A 106 -9.93 4.05 -10.47
N ALA A 107 -8.90 3.22 -10.41
CA ALA A 107 -8.52 2.35 -11.51
C ALA A 107 -9.58 1.29 -11.75
N SER A 108 -10.06 1.18 -12.99
CA SER A 108 -10.95 0.09 -13.37
C SER A 108 -10.30 -1.28 -13.11
N PRO A 109 -11.07 -2.36 -12.84
CA PRO A 109 -10.54 -3.71 -12.57
C PRO A 109 -9.40 -4.20 -13.49
N PRO A 110 -9.40 -3.94 -14.82
CA PRO A 110 -8.26 -4.33 -15.68
C PRO A 110 -6.96 -3.58 -15.35
N VAL A 111 -7.01 -2.31 -14.97
CA VAL A 111 -5.81 -1.53 -14.61
C VAL A 111 -5.19 -2.07 -13.31
N THR A 112 -6.01 -2.46 -12.33
CA THR A 112 -5.54 -3.11 -11.09
C THR A 112 -4.87 -4.45 -11.37
N LEU A 113 -5.42 -5.24 -12.29
CA LEU A 113 -4.82 -6.52 -12.70
C LEU A 113 -3.47 -6.32 -13.41
N LEU A 114 -3.37 -5.33 -14.30
CA LEU A 114 -2.10 -4.98 -14.95
C LEU A 114 -1.05 -4.59 -13.91
N LYS A 115 -1.40 -3.71 -12.97
CA LYS A 115 -0.50 -3.28 -11.88
C LYS A 115 0.02 -4.48 -11.08
N ARG A 116 -0.85 -5.41 -10.70
CA ARG A 116 -0.46 -6.64 -9.98
C ARG A 116 0.52 -7.49 -10.77
N LEU A 117 0.29 -7.67 -12.08
CA LEU A 117 1.18 -8.42 -12.96
C LEU A 117 2.55 -7.75 -13.08
N VAL A 118 2.57 -6.43 -13.30
CA VAL A 118 3.80 -5.64 -13.40
C VAL A 118 4.60 -5.74 -12.11
N PHE A 119 3.93 -5.56 -10.97
CA PHE A 119 4.56 -5.65 -9.65
C PHE A 119 5.16 -7.04 -9.39
N GLN A 120 4.38 -8.10 -9.64
CA GLN A 120 4.82 -9.48 -9.48
C GLN A 120 6.04 -9.78 -10.37
N ALA A 121 5.97 -9.44 -11.66
CA ALA A 121 7.07 -9.66 -12.61
C ALA A 121 8.33 -8.89 -12.20
N THR A 122 8.18 -7.64 -11.80
CA THR A 122 9.28 -6.76 -11.38
C THR A 122 9.97 -7.31 -10.13
N ILE A 123 9.21 -7.62 -9.06
CA ILE A 123 9.78 -8.17 -7.83
C ILE A 123 10.48 -9.49 -8.11
N TYR A 124 9.82 -10.41 -8.80
CA TYR A 124 10.37 -11.72 -9.09
C TYR A 124 11.68 -11.62 -9.88
N LEU A 125 11.71 -10.80 -10.93
CA LEU A 125 12.90 -10.67 -11.79
C LEU A 125 14.04 -9.94 -11.09
N ILE A 126 13.76 -8.93 -10.27
CA ILE A 126 14.77 -8.26 -9.43
C ILE A 126 15.34 -9.23 -8.39
N TRP A 127 14.47 -9.99 -7.71
CA TRP A 127 14.89 -11.00 -6.75
C TRP A 127 15.74 -12.10 -7.41
N ARG A 128 15.29 -12.61 -8.57
CA ARG A 128 16.00 -13.63 -9.35
C ARG A 128 17.37 -13.13 -9.76
N GLU A 129 17.46 -11.91 -10.28
CA GLU A 129 18.71 -11.30 -10.72
C GLU A 129 19.69 -11.12 -9.55
N ARG A 130 19.21 -10.62 -8.40
CA ARG A 130 20.01 -10.50 -7.18
C ARG A 130 20.53 -11.86 -6.72
N ASN A 131 19.71 -12.91 -6.76
CA ASN A 131 20.13 -14.26 -6.38
C ASN A 131 21.14 -14.84 -7.38
N SER A 132 20.94 -14.61 -8.68
CA SER A 132 21.93 -14.97 -9.70
C SER A 132 23.29 -14.29 -9.46
N ARG A 133 23.32 -13.02 -9.03
CA ARG A 133 24.59 -12.36 -8.65
C ARG A 133 25.29 -13.06 -7.48
N LEU A 134 24.53 -13.50 -6.48
CA LEU A 134 25.07 -14.15 -5.29
C LEU A 134 25.63 -15.55 -5.57
N HIS A 135 25.07 -16.28 -6.53
CA HIS A 135 25.41 -17.69 -6.77
C HIS A 135 26.15 -17.97 -8.08
N ALA A 136 25.99 -17.13 -9.11
CA ALA A 136 26.46 -17.44 -10.47
C ALA A 136 27.44 -16.39 -11.04
N GLY A 137 27.60 -15.21 -10.44
CA GLY A 137 28.70 -14.28 -10.72
C GLY A 137 28.40 -13.05 -11.60
N PRO A 138 27.92 -13.16 -12.86
CA PRO A 138 27.77 -11.98 -13.71
C PRO A 138 26.47 -11.23 -13.43
N SER A 139 26.56 -9.91 -13.32
CA SER A 139 25.40 -9.01 -13.27
C SER A 139 24.80 -8.80 -14.66
N LEU A 140 23.48 -8.81 -14.77
CA LEU A 140 22.81 -8.40 -16.00
C LEU A 140 22.85 -6.88 -16.14
N LEU A 141 23.01 -6.39 -17.37
CA LEU A 141 22.85 -4.97 -17.65
C LEU A 141 21.42 -4.54 -17.28
N PRO A 142 21.21 -3.39 -16.62
CA PRO A 142 19.87 -2.92 -16.25
C PRO A 142 18.91 -2.87 -17.44
N SER A 143 19.39 -2.48 -18.62
CA SER A 143 18.60 -2.46 -19.85
C SER A 143 18.09 -3.84 -20.27
N LEU A 144 18.87 -4.90 -20.05
CA LEU A 144 18.44 -6.28 -20.30
C LEU A 144 17.40 -6.74 -19.28
N LEU A 145 17.55 -6.32 -18.02
CA LEU A 145 16.56 -6.60 -16.98
C LEU A 145 15.21 -5.93 -17.29
N PHE A 146 15.23 -4.67 -17.72
CA PHE A 146 14.02 -3.97 -18.18
C PHE A 146 13.35 -4.69 -19.35
N ARG A 147 14.12 -5.09 -20.38
CA ARG A 147 13.57 -5.89 -21.49
C ARG A 147 13.00 -7.23 -21.04
N GLN A 148 13.62 -7.89 -20.05
CA GLN A 148 13.09 -9.13 -19.49
C GLN A 148 11.78 -8.91 -18.74
N ILE A 149 11.65 -7.81 -17.99
CA ILE A 149 10.41 -7.45 -17.30
C ILE A 149 9.31 -7.17 -18.32
N ASP A 150 9.57 -6.32 -19.30
CA ASP A 150 8.61 -5.98 -20.37
C ASP A 150 8.13 -7.24 -21.12
N ARG A 151 9.07 -8.08 -21.57
CA ARG A 151 8.73 -9.34 -22.25
C ARG A 151 7.93 -10.28 -21.35
N CYS A 152 8.31 -10.43 -20.08
CA CYS A 152 7.59 -11.28 -19.13
C CYS A 152 6.14 -10.82 -18.95
N ILE A 153 5.89 -9.50 -18.92
CA ILE A 153 4.56 -8.93 -18.78
C ILE A 153 3.75 -9.16 -20.07
N LYS A 154 4.32 -8.85 -21.25
CA LYS A 154 3.69 -9.09 -22.56
C LYS A 154 3.32 -10.56 -22.75
N ASP A 155 4.26 -11.48 -22.49
CA ASP A 155 4.04 -12.93 -22.61
C ASP A 155 2.95 -13.41 -21.62
N ALA A 156 2.94 -12.89 -20.38
CA ALA A 156 1.93 -13.25 -19.38
C ALA A 156 0.52 -12.79 -19.75
N ILE A 157 0.39 -11.61 -20.38
CA ILE A 157 -0.89 -11.08 -20.88
C ILE A 157 -1.36 -11.90 -22.09
N LEU A 158 -0.49 -12.10 -23.08
CA LEU A 158 -0.80 -12.85 -24.31
C LEU A 158 -1.24 -14.27 -24.01
N ALA A 159 -0.56 -14.96 -23.08
CA ALA A 159 -0.92 -16.32 -22.66
C ALA A 159 -2.32 -16.42 -22.02
N ARG A 160 -2.94 -15.30 -21.62
CA ARG A 160 -4.22 -15.25 -20.91
C ARG A 160 -5.28 -14.41 -21.64
N LEU A 161 -5.02 -14.03 -22.91
CA LEU A 161 -5.87 -13.13 -23.70
C LEU A 161 -7.36 -13.55 -23.74
N ASN A 162 -7.63 -14.87 -23.73
CA ASN A 162 -8.99 -15.41 -23.77
C ASN A 162 -9.82 -15.11 -22.50
N ARG A 163 -9.18 -14.76 -21.37
CA ARG A 163 -9.88 -14.40 -20.12
C ARG A 163 -10.43 -12.98 -20.22
N LYS A 164 -11.69 -12.77 -19.82
CA LYS A 164 -12.39 -11.47 -19.92
C LYS A 164 -11.57 -10.29 -19.35
N GLY A 165 -10.87 -10.49 -18.22
CA GLY A 165 -10.04 -9.45 -17.59
C GLY A 165 -8.71 -9.13 -18.29
N PHE A 166 -8.28 -9.92 -19.27
CA PHE A 166 -6.97 -9.79 -19.93
C PHE A 166 -7.04 -9.15 -21.32
N ARG A 167 -8.23 -9.08 -21.93
CA ARG A 167 -8.43 -8.65 -23.33
C ARG A 167 -7.91 -7.25 -23.64
N ASN A 168 -8.06 -6.32 -22.69
CA ASN A 168 -7.68 -4.91 -22.86
C ASN A 168 -6.35 -4.57 -22.17
N LEU A 169 -5.66 -5.54 -21.56
CA LEU A 169 -4.44 -5.24 -20.79
C LEU A 169 -3.26 -4.91 -21.69
N LEU A 170 -3.17 -5.53 -22.86
CA LEU A 170 -2.08 -5.29 -23.78
C LEU A 170 -2.17 -3.89 -24.39
N SER A 171 -3.38 -3.42 -24.74
CA SER A 171 -3.58 -2.05 -25.20
C SER A 171 -3.31 -1.03 -24.10
N LEU A 172 -3.72 -1.31 -22.85
CA LEU A 172 -3.38 -0.48 -21.69
C LEU A 172 -1.88 -0.42 -21.41
N TRP A 173 -1.15 -1.52 -21.64
CA TRP A 173 0.31 -1.55 -21.50
C TRP A 173 0.99 -0.62 -22.51
N PHE A 174 0.60 -0.69 -23.78
CA PHE A 174 1.14 0.18 -24.83
C PHE A 174 0.71 1.64 -24.72
N ALA A 175 -0.42 1.93 -24.07
CA ALA A 175 -0.85 3.31 -23.84
C ALA A 175 0.03 4.08 -22.83
N ASN A 176 0.91 3.38 -22.10
CA ASN A 176 1.81 3.95 -21.09
C ASN A 176 3.31 3.76 -21.41
N GLU A 177 3.66 3.32 -22.63
CA GLU A 177 5.02 3.40 -23.20
C GLU A 177 5.29 4.80 -23.77
#